data_AF-A0A177NSU6-F1
#
_entry.id   AF-A0A177NSU6-F1
#
_cell.length_a   1.000
_cell.length_b   1.000
_cell.length_c   1.000
_cell.angle_alpha   90.00
_cell.angle_beta   90.00
_cell.angle_gamma   90.00
#
_symmetry.space_group_name_H-M   'P 1'
#
loop_
_entity.id
_entity.type
_entity.pdbx_description
1 polymer ?
#
loop_
_entity_poly.entity_id
_entity_poly.type
_entity_poly.pdbx_seq_one_letter_code
_entity_poly.pdbx_strand_id
1 'polypeptide(L)'
;MILVCHTSEKHRFAEHKLAHIATRIKAVVDFKPATIADTRLYLSQLCEVSLDDGIAKLVHEQSRGRYRLMASAVQTLEALAASKNKTALAEADVKGYLLCEDATISLRRGGK
;
A
#
# COMPACT_ATOMS: atom_id res chain seq x y z
N MET A 1 13.40 -16.36 -23.53
CA MET A 1 12.26 -16.03 -22.63
C MET A 1 12.78 -16.02 -21.21
N ILE A 2 12.76 -14.87 -20.53
CA ILE A 2 13.22 -14.72 -19.14
C ILE A 2 11.97 -14.71 -18.25
N LEU A 3 11.93 -15.60 -17.27
CA LEU A 3 10.88 -15.63 -16.25
C LEU A 3 11.41 -14.96 -14.98
N VAL A 4 10.73 -13.89 -14.58
CA VAL A 4 10.92 -13.19 -13.29
C VAL A 4 9.71 -13.50 -12.45
N CYS A 5 9.91 -14.02 -11.24
CA CYS A 5 8.83 -14.34 -10.31
C CYS A 5 9.12 -13.83 -8.91
N HIS A 6 8.04 -13.62 -8.13
CA HIS A 6 8.17 -13.28 -6.71
C HIS A 6 8.44 -14.52 -5.84
N THR A 7 9.03 -14.33 -4.67
CA THR A 7 9.25 -15.40 -3.67
C THR A 7 7.94 -16.11 -3.30
N SER A 8 6.82 -15.39 -3.19
CA SER A 8 5.50 -16.00 -2.92
C SER A 8 5.03 -16.98 -4.00
N GLU A 9 5.50 -16.80 -5.25
CA GLU A 9 5.13 -17.62 -6.40
C GLU A 9 6.12 -18.76 -6.62
N LYS A 10 7.40 -18.54 -6.26
CA LYS A 10 8.47 -19.55 -6.35
C LYS A 10 8.08 -20.87 -5.67
N HIS A 11 7.41 -20.80 -4.52
CA HIS A 11 6.97 -22.00 -3.80
C HIS A 11 5.94 -22.84 -4.58
N ARG A 12 5.10 -22.21 -5.41
CA ARG A 12 4.13 -22.92 -6.27
C ARG A 12 4.82 -23.67 -7.41
N PHE A 13 5.98 -23.18 -7.87
CA PHE A 13 6.77 -23.85 -8.90
C PHE A 13 7.65 -24.99 -8.36
N ALA A 14 7.69 -25.18 -7.04
CA ALA A 14 8.38 -26.31 -6.42
C ALA A 14 7.59 -27.63 -6.52
N GLU A 15 6.32 -27.58 -6.91
CA GLU A 15 5.51 -28.77 -7.15
C GLU A 15 6.01 -29.55 -8.37
N HIS A 16 5.99 -30.88 -8.29
CA HIS A 16 6.56 -31.79 -9.29
C HIS A 16 6.00 -31.59 -10.71
N LYS A 17 4.78 -31.07 -10.84
CA LYS A 17 4.13 -30.75 -12.12
C LYS A 17 4.70 -29.50 -12.79
N LEU A 18 5.25 -28.55 -12.02
CA LEU A 18 5.73 -27.25 -12.48
C LEU A 18 7.25 -27.09 -12.32
N ALA A 19 7.96 -28.15 -11.92
CA ALA A 19 9.41 -28.13 -11.69
C ALA A 19 10.23 -27.67 -12.92
N HIS A 20 9.74 -27.91 -14.14
CA HIS A 20 10.37 -27.42 -15.37
C HIS A 20 10.37 -25.88 -15.49
N ILE A 21 9.43 -25.19 -14.83
CA ILE A 21 9.37 -23.73 -14.75
C ILE A 21 10.41 -23.22 -13.75
N ALA A 22 10.60 -23.90 -12.61
CA ALA A 22 11.58 -23.53 -11.59
C ALA A 22 13.01 -23.45 -12.16
N THR A 23 13.38 -24.39 -13.04
CA THR A 23 14.69 -24.39 -13.72
C THR A 23 14.93 -23.18 -14.63
N ARG A 24 13.88 -22.43 -14.99
CA ARG A 24 13.93 -21.26 -15.88
C ARG A 24 13.90 -19.91 -15.14
N ILE A 25 13.79 -19.94 -13.80
CA ILE A 25 13.80 -18.73 -12.97
C ILE A 25 15.25 -18.32 -12.74
N LYS A 26 15.69 -17.29 -13.46
CA LYS A 26 17.07 -16.80 -13.41
C LYS A 26 17.33 -15.84 -12.24
N ALA A 27 16.30 -15.15 -11.78
CA ALA A 27 16.37 -14.21 -10.68
C ALA A 27 15.10 -14.29 -9.83
N VAL A 28 15.29 -14.21 -8.52
CA VAL A 28 14.22 -14.12 -7.53
C VAL A 28 14.44 -12.81 -6.81
N VAL A 29 13.47 -11.90 -6.93
CA VAL A 29 13.55 -10.57 -6.31
C VAL A 29 12.73 -10.59 -5.02
N ASP A 30 13.28 -9.99 -3.97
CA ASP A 30 12.63 -9.83 -2.68
C ASP A 30 12.06 -8.42 -2.57
N PHE A 31 10.74 -8.30 -2.39
CA PHE A 31 10.09 -7.01 -2.19
C PHE A 31 9.99 -6.71 -0.70
N LYS A 32 10.45 -5.51 -0.32
CA LYS A 32 10.39 -5.03 1.05
C LYS A 32 9.20 -4.07 1.21
N PRO A 33 8.64 -3.96 2.44
CA PRO A 33 7.69 -2.91 2.75
C PRO A 33 8.28 -1.52 2.48
N ALA A 34 7.43 -0.57 2.09
CA ALA A 34 7.81 0.82 1.87
C ALA A 34 8.40 1.42 3.16
N THR A 35 9.43 2.24 3.05
CA THR A 35 9.92 3.07 4.16
C THR A 35 9.04 4.30 4.37
N ILE A 36 9.30 5.07 5.43
CA ILE A 36 8.64 6.37 5.64
C ILE A 36 8.96 7.33 4.48
N ALA A 37 10.19 7.32 3.98
CA ALA A 37 10.59 8.14 2.84
C ALA A 37 9.81 7.75 1.57
N ASP A 38 9.67 6.46 1.31
CA ASP A 38 8.86 5.95 0.19
C ASP A 38 7.38 6.30 0.37
N THR A 39 6.88 6.27 1.61
CA THR A 39 5.49 6.64 1.92
C THR A 39 5.23 8.11 1.62
N ARG A 40 6.14 9.00 2.03
CA ARG A 40 6.07 10.43 1.72
C ARG A 40 6.13 10.67 0.21
N LEU A 41 7.08 10.01 -0.49
CA LEU A 41 7.21 10.13 -1.94
C LEU A 41 5.95 9.66 -2.65
N TYR A 42 5.43 8.50 -2.26
CA TYR A 42 4.20 7.91 -2.82
C TYR A 42 3.01 8.85 -2.67
N LEU A 43 2.80 9.40 -1.47
CA LEU A 43 1.73 10.36 -1.21
C LEU A 43 1.91 11.65 -2.01
N SER A 44 3.14 12.18 -2.09
CA SER A 44 3.41 13.41 -2.85
C SER A 44 3.21 13.27 -4.37
N GLN A 45 3.33 12.05 -4.89
CA GLN A 45 3.18 11.78 -6.32
C GLN A 45 1.75 11.46 -6.72
N LEU A 46 0.99 10.83 -5.83
CA LEU A 46 -0.33 10.27 -6.17
C LEU A 46 -1.50 11.00 -5.55
N CYS A 47 -1.29 11.76 -4.48
CA CYS A 47 -2.36 12.54 -3.87
C CYS A 47 -2.47 13.89 -4.57
N GLU A 48 -3.69 14.26 -4.95
CA GLU A 48 -3.97 15.57 -5.59
C GLU A 48 -3.95 16.73 -4.58
N VAL A 49 -3.99 16.43 -3.28
CA VAL A 49 -4.07 17.40 -2.19
C VAL A 49 -2.68 17.61 -1.60
N SER A 50 -2.35 18.84 -1.22
CA SER A 50 -1.09 19.10 -0.52
C SER A 50 -1.13 18.54 0.90
N LEU A 51 -0.15 17.72 1.26
CA LEU A 51 -0.10 17.02 2.55
C LEU A 51 1.12 17.45 3.37
N ASP A 52 0.91 17.62 4.67
CA ASP A 52 1.99 17.82 5.63
C ASP A 52 2.74 16.51 5.95
N ASP A 53 4.00 16.64 6.40
CA ASP A 53 4.88 15.53 6.75
C ASP A 53 4.30 14.65 7.89
N GLY A 54 3.49 15.23 8.77
CA GLY A 54 2.79 14.49 9.84
C GLY A 54 1.81 13.45 9.30
N ILE A 55 1.16 13.72 8.15
CA ILE A 55 0.23 12.79 7.51
C ILE A 55 0.97 11.56 6.99
N ALA A 56 2.16 11.76 6.40
CA ALA A 56 2.96 10.64 5.89
C ALA A 56 3.35 9.65 6.99
N LYS A 57 3.63 10.14 8.21
CA LYS A 57 3.89 9.27 9.37
C LYS A 57 2.65 8.46 9.77
N LEU A 58 1.50 9.12 9.88
CA LEU A 58 0.24 8.45 10.22
C LEU A 58 -0.14 7.37 9.19
N VAL A 59 0.00 7.67 7.90
CA VAL A 59 -0.26 6.69 6.82
C VAL A 59 0.74 5.55 6.89
N HIS A 60 2.02 5.82 7.17
CA HIS A 60 3.03 4.77 7.31
C HIS A 60 2.73 3.84 8.48
N GLU A 61 2.34 4.38 9.64
CA GLU A 61 1.98 3.61 10.84
C GLU A 61 0.75 2.72 10.59
N GLN A 62 -0.29 3.25 9.94
CA GLN A 62 -1.51 2.49 9.64
C GLN A 62 -1.29 1.44 8.55
N SER A 63 -0.53 1.76 7.50
CA SER A 63 -0.29 0.86 6.37
C SER A 63 0.81 -0.17 6.63
N ARG A 64 1.71 0.10 7.59
CA ARG A 64 2.96 -0.65 7.82
C ARG A 64 3.78 -0.84 6.54
N GLY A 65 3.80 0.18 5.67
CA GLY A 65 4.51 0.18 4.39
C GLY A 65 3.89 -0.70 3.30
N ARG A 66 2.62 -1.10 3.45
CA ARG A 66 1.89 -1.87 2.43
C ARG A 66 1.24 -0.93 1.42
N TYR A 67 1.78 -0.88 0.19
CA TYR A 67 1.27 -0.01 -0.88
C TYR A 67 -0.24 -0.11 -1.13
N ARG A 68 -0.83 -1.32 -1.02
CA ARG A 68 -2.29 -1.50 -1.15
C ARG A 68 -3.08 -0.65 -0.14
N LEU A 69 -2.61 -0.58 1.11
CA LEU A 69 -3.26 0.20 2.17
C LEU A 69 -2.97 1.70 2.03
N MET A 70 -1.79 2.05 1.52
CA MET A 70 -1.43 3.43 1.20
C MET A 70 -2.30 3.98 0.06
N ALA A 71 -2.63 3.18 -0.95
CA ALA A 71 -3.54 3.57 -2.03
C ALA A 71 -4.95 3.92 -1.49
N SER A 72 -5.48 3.13 -0.56
CA SER A 72 -6.73 3.46 0.13
C SER A 72 -6.62 4.76 0.93
N ALA A 73 -5.48 5.00 1.58
CA ALA A 73 -5.25 6.25 2.31
C ALA A 73 -5.26 7.49 1.42
N VAL A 74 -4.73 7.41 0.19
CA VAL A 74 -4.81 8.52 -0.78
C VAL A 74 -6.27 8.89 -1.06
N GLN A 75 -7.09 7.89 -1.38
CA GLN A 75 -8.52 8.10 -1.65
C GLN A 75 -9.26 8.70 -0.44
N THR A 76 -8.96 8.21 0.77
CA THR A 76 -9.56 8.75 2.00
C THR A 76 -9.12 10.19 2.26
N LEU A 77 -7.85 10.53 2.03
CA LEU A 77 -7.33 11.89 2.18
C LEU A 77 -8.00 12.85 1.20
N GLU A 78 -8.17 12.45 -0.06
CA GLU A 78 -8.85 13.26 -1.08
C GLU A 78 -10.33 13.47 -0.75
N ALA A 79 -11.02 12.41 -0.31
CA ALA A 79 -12.41 12.50 0.13
C ALA A 79 -12.56 13.43 1.35
N LEU A 80 -11.64 13.37 2.31
CA LEU A 80 -11.61 14.25 3.48
C LEU A 80 -11.36 15.70 3.07
N ALA A 81 -10.43 15.94 2.15
CA ALA A 81 -10.11 17.25 1.62
C ALA A 81 -11.33 17.87 0.92
N ALA A 82 -12.01 17.10 0.06
CA ALA A 82 -13.23 17.50 -0.61
C ALA A 82 -14.35 17.82 0.39
N SER A 83 -14.56 16.95 1.40
CA SER A 83 -15.57 17.18 2.44
C SER A 83 -15.30 18.45 3.26
N LYS A 84 -14.03 18.81 3.46
CA LYS A 84 -13.63 20.02 4.20
C LYS A 84 -13.46 21.25 3.30
N ASN A 85 -13.66 21.13 1.98
CA ASN A 85 -13.34 22.15 0.98
C ASN A 85 -11.92 22.73 1.14
N LYS A 86 -10.94 21.86 1.42
CA LYS A 86 -9.52 22.22 1.57
C LYS A 86 -8.69 21.59 0.45
N THR A 87 -7.71 22.33 -0.05
CA THR A 87 -6.70 21.85 -1.02
C THR A 87 -5.37 21.48 -0.34
N ALA A 88 -5.27 21.72 0.96
CA ALA A 88 -4.14 21.33 1.80
C ALA A 88 -4.64 20.75 3.12
N LEU A 89 -4.08 19.62 3.54
CA LEU A 89 -4.38 18.96 4.81
C LEU A 89 -3.15 18.97 5.72
N ALA A 90 -3.38 19.33 6.97
CA ALA A 90 -2.40 19.21 8.05
C ALA A 90 -2.71 18.01 8.94
N GLU A 91 -1.75 17.55 9.74
CA GLU A 91 -1.93 16.41 10.66
C GLU A 91 -3.17 16.58 11.57
N ALA A 92 -3.43 17.80 12.03
CA ALA A 92 -4.58 18.13 12.87
C ALA A 92 -5.95 17.85 12.19
N ASP A 93 -6.02 17.94 10.86
CA ASP A 93 -7.25 17.69 10.12
C ASP A 93 -7.61 16.20 10.03
N VAL A 94 -6.61 15.34 10.19
CA VAL A 94 -6.71 13.89 9.92
C VAL A 94 -6.61 13.07 11.21
N LYS A 95 -6.31 13.73 12.33
CA LYS A 95 -6.18 13.09 13.64
C LYS A 95 -7.48 12.39 14.06
N GLY A 96 -7.40 11.08 14.27
CA GLY A 96 -8.54 10.23 14.66
C GLY A 96 -9.28 9.58 13.49
N TYR A 97 -8.91 9.89 12.24
CA TYR A 97 -9.44 9.18 11.07
C TYR A 97 -8.64 7.92 10.76
N LEU A 98 -9.37 6.89 10.33
CA LEU A 98 -8.79 5.67 9.80
C LEU A 98 -8.57 5.89 8.30
N LEU A 99 -7.31 6.09 7.92
CA LEU A 99 -6.90 6.40 6.54
C LEU A 99 -6.71 5.12 5.73
N CYS A 100 -6.11 4.11 6.34
CA CYS A 100 -5.90 2.84 5.68
C CYS A 100 -7.05 1.89 5.95
N GLU A 101 -8.04 1.82 5.05
CA GLU A 101 -9.08 0.80 5.15
C GLU A 101 -8.55 -0.56 4.67
N ASP A 102 -8.46 -1.53 5.58
CA ASP A 102 -8.16 -2.91 5.18
C ASP A 102 -9.45 -3.62 4.79
N ALA A 103 -9.70 -3.73 3.49
CA ALA A 103 -10.84 -4.45 2.92
C ALA A 103 -11.04 -5.87 3.50
N THR A 104 -9.99 -6.53 3.98
CA THR A 104 -10.11 -7.84 4.64
C THR A 104 -10.77 -7.77 6.03
N ILE A 105 -10.63 -6.65 6.74
CA ILE A 105 -11.33 -6.36 7.99
C ILE A 105 -12.77 -5.93 7.70
N SER A 106 -12.99 -5.12 6.65
CA SER A 106 -14.32 -4.71 6.22
C SER A 106 -15.19 -5.92 5.82
N LEU A 107 -14.62 -6.86 5.05
CA LEU A 107 -15.28 -8.11 4.65
C LEU A 107 -15.65 -9.01 5.84
N ARG A 108 -14.84 -9.03 6.91
CA ARG A 108 -15.17 -9.76 8.15
C ARG A 108 -16.30 -9.11 8.94
N ARG A 109 -16.51 -7.81 8.80
CA ARG A 109 -17.57 -7.05 9.48
C ARG A 109 -18.88 -6.99 8.69
N GLY A 110 -18.81 -7.08 7.36
CA GLY A 110 -19.96 -7.12 6.45
C GLY A 110 -20.59 -8.50 6.25
N GLY A 111 -20.09 -9.54 6.92
CA GLY A 111 -20.74 -10.85 6.98
C GLY A 111 -21.90 -10.87 7.97
N LYS A 112 -23.00 -10.19 7.62
CA LYS A 112 -24.33 -10.39 8.21
C LYS A 112 -25.39 -10.29 7.12
#